data_AF-A0A7X9JHR7-F1
#
_entry.id   AF-A0A7X9JHR7-F1
#
_cell.length_a   1.000
_cell.length_b   1.000
_cell.length_c   1.000
_cell.angle_alpha   90.00
_cell.angle_beta   90.00
_cell.angle_gamma   90.00
#
_symmetry.space_group_name_H-M   'P 1'
#
loop_
_entity.id
_entity.type
_entity.pdbx_description
1 polymer ?
#
loop_
_entity_poly.entity_id
_entity_poly.type
_entity_poly.pdbx_seq_one_letter_code
_entity_poly.pdbx_strand_id
1 'polypeptide(L)' 'MAKNKVNAKPAKRKISERDRQLAKVCVNCPVCKHARKTQKGAAFWFVQKIESDLCPFCKAYERVYGRKSHQPVFNKK' A
#
# COMPACT_ATOMS: atom_id res chain seq x y z
N MET A 1 10.62 12.24 29.75
CA MET A 1 10.80 11.49 28.47
C MET A 1 9.50 11.57 27.67
N ALA A 2 9.63 11.55 26.34
CA ALA A 2 8.63 11.96 25.36
C ALA A 2 7.33 11.13 25.34
N LYS A 3 6.20 11.81 25.10
CA LYS A 3 5.49 11.77 23.79
C LYS A 3 4.29 12.71 23.79
N ASN A 4 4.45 13.76 23.00
CA ASN A 4 3.48 14.80 22.68
C ASN A 4 2.54 14.32 21.56
N LYS A 5 1.28 14.78 21.61
CA LYS A 5 0.31 14.93 20.51
C LYS A 5 -0.14 13.67 19.76
N VAL A 6 -1.40 13.31 19.98
CA VAL A 6 -2.27 12.79 18.91
C VAL A 6 -3.52 13.65 18.82
N ASN A 7 -3.34 14.87 18.34
CA ASN A 7 -4.45 15.70 17.86
C ASN A 7 -4.22 15.94 16.38
N ALA A 8 -4.87 15.12 15.55
CA ALA A 8 -4.87 15.27 14.09
C ALA A 8 -6.17 14.68 13.52
N LYS A 9 -7.28 15.41 13.70
CA LYS A 9 -8.31 15.47 12.66
C LYS A 9 -7.82 16.45 11.59
N PRO A 10 -8.05 16.15 10.30
CA PRO A 10 -8.99 17.03 9.60
C PRO A 10 -9.94 16.28 8.64
N ALA A 11 -11.15 16.83 8.55
CA ALA A 11 -12.21 16.44 7.64
C ALA A 11 -11.93 16.86 6.17
N LYS A 12 -12.72 16.24 5.28
CA LYS A 12 -12.75 16.20 3.80
C LYS A 12 -11.98 15.05 3.14
N ARG A 13 -12.48 13.81 3.30
CA ARG A 13 -12.00 12.60 2.58
C ARG A 13 -10.47 12.39 2.67
N LYS A 14 -9.87 12.61 3.85
CA LYS A 14 -8.41 12.77 4.02
C LYS A 14 -7.74 11.48 4.51
N ILE A 15 -6.78 11.02 3.72
CA ILE A 15 -5.79 9.98 4.06
C ILE A 15 -5.13 10.32 5.40
N SER A 16 -5.23 9.42 6.40
CA SER A 16 -4.65 9.61 7.74
C SER A 16 -3.12 9.43 7.72
N GLU A 17 -2.41 9.99 8.71
CA GLU A 17 -0.98 9.73 8.89
C GLU A 17 -0.70 8.23 9.11
N ARG A 18 -1.65 7.52 9.73
CA ARG A 18 -1.60 6.06 9.84
C ARG A 18 -1.66 5.41 8.45
N ASP A 19 -2.59 5.80 7.58
CA ASP A 19 -2.65 5.27 6.21
C ASP A 19 -1.34 5.51 5.44
N ARG A 20 -0.71 6.67 5.62
CA ARG A 20 0.61 6.96 5.00
C ARG A 20 1.70 6.04 5.52
N GLN A 21 1.73 5.75 6.83
CA GLN A 21 2.68 4.80 7.42
C GLN A 21 2.42 3.37 6.93
N LEU A 22 1.16 2.93 6.91
CA LEU A 22 0.78 1.62 6.38
C LEU A 22 1.14 1.49 4.89
N ALA A 23 0.94 2.54 4.11
CA ALA A 23 1.29 2.54 2.70
C ALA A 23 2.81 2.45 2.48
N LYS A 24 3.63 3.09 3.34
CA LYS A 24 5.09 2.91 3.33
C LYS A 24 5.50 1.46 3.64
N VAL A 25 4.82 0.81 4.60
CA VAL A 25 5.03 -0.62 4.90
C VAL A 25 4.65 -1.49 3.70
N CYS A 26 3.56 -1.16 3.00
CA CYS A 26 3.15 -1.87 1.78
C CYS A 26 4.24 -1.83 0.69
N VAL A 27 4.88 -0.68 0.48
CA VAL A 27 5.99 -0.53 -0.49
C VAL A 27 7.18 -1.43 -0.13
N ASN A 28 7.44 -1.62 1.15
CA ASN A 28 8.54 -2.45 1.63
C ASN A 28 8.15 -3.93 1.81
N CYS A 29 6.92 -4.33 1.50
CA CYS A 29 6.49 -5.71 1.59
C CYS A 29 7.20 -6.55 0.51
N PRO A 30 7.96 -7.60 0.88
CA PRO A 30 8.70 -8.40 -0.09
C PRO A 30 7.78 -9.09 -1.10
N VAL A 31 6.58 -9.50 -0.67
CA VAL A 31 5.57 -10.12 -1.53
C VAL A 31 5.04 -9.13 -2.57
N CYS A 32 4.64 -7.93 -2.14
CA CYS A 32 4.15 -6.89 -3.05
C CYS A 32 5.26 -6.42 -4.00
N LYS A 33 6.50 -6.29 -3.50
CA LYS A 33 7.68 -5.93 -4.30
C LYS A 33 7.98 -6.99 -5.36
N HIS A 34 7.92 -8.27 -4.99
CA HIS A 34 8.11 -9.37 -5.93
C HIS A 34 6.99 -9.43 -6.97
N ALA A 35 5.73 -9.25 -6.55
CA ALA A 35 4.58 -9.18 -7.45
C ALA A 35 4.68 -8.01 -8.45
N ARG A 36 5.12 -6.83 -8.02
CA ARG A 36 5.41 -5.67 -8.90
C ARG A 36 6.52 -5.96 -9.89
N LYS A 37 7.58 -6.66 -9.46
CA LYS A 37 8.77 -6.93 -10.29
C LYS A 37 8.50 -8.00 -11.35
N THR A 38 7.84 -9.09 -10.97
CA THR A 38 7.66 -10.25 -11.85
C THR A 38 6.39 -10.12 -12.70
N GLN A 39 5.34 -9.47 -12.17
CA GLN A 39 3.99 -9.31 -12.78
C GLN A 39 3.35 -10.60 -13.33
N LYS A 40 3.94 -11.76 -13.06
CA LYS A 40 3.60 -13.06 -13.60
C LYS A 40 3.93 -14.12 -12.54
N GLY A 41 3.13 -15.17 -12.46
CA GLY A 41 3.34 -16.29 -11.53
C GLY A 41 2.45 -16.27 -10.29
N ALA A 42 2.59 -17.31 -9.46
CA ALA A 42 1.73 -17.57 -8.31
C ALA A 42 1.70 -16.43 -7.29
N ALA A 43 2.82 -15.74 -7.06
CA ALA A 43 2.89 -14.60 -6.15
C ALA A 43 2.08 -13.38 -6.63
N PHE A 44 2.06 -13.14 -7.95
CA PHE A 44 1.23 -12.09 -8.54
C PHE A 44 -0.26 -12.42 -8.40
N TRP A 45 -0.64 -13.66 -8.71
CA TRP A 45 -2.03 -14.12 -8.59
C TRP A 45 -2.51 -14.09 -7.13
N PHE A 46 -1.66 -14.49 -6.19
CA PHE A 46 -1.94 -14.40 -4.76
C PHE A 46 -2.17 -12.95 -4.34
N VAL A 47 -1.24 -12.03 -4.64
CA VAL A 47 -1.40 -10.59 -4.33
C VAL A 47 -2.67 -10.03 -4.95
N GLN A 48 -2.94 -10.34 -6.21
CA GLN A 48 -4.14 -9.90 -6.92
C GLN A 48 -5.44 -10.36 -6.23
N LYS A 49 -5.46 -11.57 -5.65
CA LYS A 49 -6.58 -12.10 -4.88
C LYS A 49 -6.71 -11.46 -3.48
N ILE A 50 -5.61 -11.11 -2.82
CA ILE A 50 -5.61 -10.64 -1.42
C ILE A 50 -5.57 -9.11 -1.23
N GLU A 51 -5.32 -8.34 -2.30
CA GLU A 51 -4.93 -6.92 -2.24
C GLU A 51 -5.94 -5.99 -1.54
N SER A 52 -7.24 -6.27 -1.64
CA SER A 52 -8.29 -5.39 -1.09
C SER A 52 -9.04 -5.97 0.11
N ASP A 53 -9.01 -7.30 0.27
CA ASP A 53 -9.80 -8.03 1.26
C ASP A 53 -8.95 -8.51 2.46
N LEU A 54 -7.74 -9.01 2.20
CA LEU A 54 -6.88 -9.61 3.24
C LEU A 54 -5.77 -8.69 3.75
N CYS A 55 -5.25 -7.78 2.92
CA CYS A 55 -4.09 -6.96 3.28
C CYS A 55 -4.48 -5.51 3.60
N PRO A 56 -4.46 -5.08 4.88
CA PRO A 56 -4.78 -3.69 5.25
C PRO A 56 -3.77 -2.69 4.68
N PHE A 57 -2.52 -3.12 4.46
CA PHE A 57 -1.46 -2.28 3.89
C PHE A 57 -1.70 -1.96 2.41
N CYS A 58 -2.13 -2.95 1.63
CA CYS A 58 -2.45 -2.75 0.22
C CYS A 58 -3.66 -1.82 0.05
N LYS A 59 -4.68 -1.98 0.91
CA LYS A 59 -5.86 -1.10 0.96
C LYS A 59 -5.52 0.33 1.39
N ALA A 60 -4.54 0.50 2.29
CA ALA A 60 -4.01 1.82 2.65
C ALA A 60 -3.19 2.41 1.49
N TYR A 61 -2.37 1.61 0.82
CA TYR A 61 -1.60 2.03 -0.35
C TYR A 61 -2.51 2.50 -1.50
N GLU A 62 -3.57 1.76 -1.81
CA GLU A 62 -4.55 2.17 -2.82
C GLU A 62 -5.27 3.47 -2.44
N ARG A 63 -5.63 3.65 -1.16
CA ARG A 63 -6.22 4.90 -0.67
C ARG A 63 -5.27 6.09 -0.70
N VAL A 64 -3.97 5.87 -0.43
CA VAL A 64 -2.96 6.94 -0.37
C VAL A 64 -2.45 7.31 -1.75
N TYR A 65 -2.09 6.31 -2.55
CA TYR A 65 -1.43 6.46 -3.85
C TYR A 65 -2.41 6.41 -5.03
N GLY A 66 -3.69 6.05 -4.80
CA GLY A 66 -4.70 5.92 -5.85
C GLY A 66 -4.39 4.83 -6.87
N ARG A 67 -3.47 3.92 -6.55
CA ARG A 67 -2.95 2.89 -7.47
C ARG A 67 -2.85 1.54 -6.77
N LYS A 68 -3.13 0.48 -7.51
CA LYS A 68 -3.02 -0.90 -7.03
C LYS A 68 -1.56 -1.27 -6.76
N SER A 69 -1.35 -2.07 -5.71
CA SER A 69 -0.01 -2.43 -5.27
C SER A 69 0.70 -3.38 -6.23
N HIS A 70 0.00 -4.08 -7.12
CA HIS A 70 0.59 -4.91 -8.15
C HIS A 70 0.80 -4.20 -9.50
N GLN A 71 0.37 -2.94 -9.66
CA GLN A 71 0.60 -2.23 -10.92
C GLN A 71 2.10 -2.05 -11.14
N PRO A 72 2.59 -2.33 -12.36
CA PRO A 72 3.97 -2.02 -12.70
C PRO A 72 4.18 -0.51 -12.64
N VAL A 73 5.27 -0.10 -12.02
CA VAL A 73 5.88 1.20 -12.34
C VAL A 73 6.41 1.08 -13.76
N PHE A 74 5.58 1.44 -14.73
CA PHE A 74 5.91 1.42 -16.16
C PHE A 74 7.16 2.29 -16.39
N ASN A 75 8.34 1.67 -16.44
CA ASN A 75 9.39 2.17 -17.31
C ASN A 75 9.16 1.44 -18.64
N LYS A 76 8.57 2.16 -19.60
CA LYS A 76 8.52 1.73 -20.99
C LYS A 76 9.94 1.30 -21.40
N LYS A 77 9.99 0.11 -22.01
CA LYS A 77 10.99 -0.48 -22.92
C LYS A 77 12.25 0.36 -23.17
#